data_AF-A0A662UX00-F1
#
_entry.id   AF-A0A662UX00-F1
#
_cell.length_a   1.000
_cell.length_b   1.000
_cell.length_c   1.000
_cell.angle_alpha   90.00
_cell.angle_beta   90.00
_cell.angle_gamma   90.00
#
_symmetry.space_group_name_H-M   'P 1'
#
loop_
_entity.id
_entity.type
_entity.pdbx_description
1 polymer ?
#
loop_
_entity_poly.entity_id
_entity_poly.type
_entity_poly.pdbx_seq_one_letter_code
_entity_poly.pdbx_strand_id
1 'polypeptide(L)'
;MSNRMELIPKPLSQIVFSLRDRVLAIKKVYGSLSKYGYPIFQNEIEVYAIAYLMKEYGLSASEIAKETGIDRSTFYRLMRRIEEGKPIRIWKDGEFESIKVDYGKAKEVIEELISPKAKKWIKNPTESECIQSFIKNPVKMHKASKHGILYSKHDVVKTILYIRKLLDYIYRNRRKIREKYNIDLPNNPDLWNKEHEDIVYQVINDYVEEEFSDPQKRLYNKRTIMQMLKRIPKFREWFKGRIGAVKSVVVPKEATLYYEHYLKLKRLANESNNKELKAFYLIASLHIETGAREGWSSLERKGIKIWKVDLDSDIVNTSLIGIKWEHAIWGVNGELIGFKVYEEKTKKIWELRISWLDKELHEELKKVYEWASKKGIKSVVKSILLYYGINGRSSWSVNSFKNWYSKWCKKLRELLNLPWDMTPHRLRSAHISILAELRIPMELALQNTGFGVGWEDINTAMLFYLRFSKNLINDYLNEAEKIKARIMEKI
;
A
#
# COMPACT_ATOMS: atom_id res chain seq x y z
N MET A 1 16.13 -8.86 8.81
CA MET A 1 16.31 -10.33 8.92
C MET A 1 15.07 -11.02 8.36
N SER A 2 15.19 -12.24 7.81
CA SER A 2 14.04 -12.90 7.18
C SER A 2 13.03 -13.31 8.25
N ASN A 3 11.89 -12.61 8.32
CA ASN A 3 10.78 -12.80 9.28
C ASN A 3 10.11 -14.20 9.22
N ARG A 4 10.65 -15.14 8.43
CA ARG A 4 10.01 -16.41 8.07
C ARG A 4 10.51 -17.61 8.86
N MET A 5 11.73 -17.57 9.37
CA MET A 5 12.22 -18.58 10.31
C MET A 5 11.47 -18.57 11.64
N GLU A 6 10.76 -17.48 11.93
CA GLU A 6 9.87 -17.39 13.08
C GLU A 6 8.50 -18.05 12.85
N LEU A 7 8.19 -18.42 11.60
CA LEU A 7 6.92 -19.00 11.15
C LEU A 7 7.01 -20.51 10.95
N ILE A 8 8.16 -21.14 11.21
CA ILE A 8 8.30 -22.59 11.21
C ILE A 8 8.10 -23.14 12.63
N PRO A 9 7.54 -24.35 12.78
CA PRO A 9 7.39 -25.01 14.07
C PRO A 9 8.73 -25.07 14.83
N LYS A 10 8.66 -24.91 16.16
CA LYS A 10 9.84 -24.86 17.02
C LYS A 10 10.79 -26.07 16.89
N PRO A 11 10.31 -27.33 16.79
CA PRO A 11 11.20 -28.46 16.57
C PRO A 11 12.03 -28.32 15.29
N LEU A 12 11.41 -27.83 14.20
CA LEU A 12 12.11 -27.62 12.92
C LEU A 12 13.07 -26.43 12.99
N SER A 13 12.72 -25.35 13.69
CA SER A 13 13.65 -24.23 13.87
C SER A 13 14.88 -24.62 14.68
N GLN A 14 14.73 -25.47 15.70
CA GLN A 14 15.85 -25.99 16.48
C GLN A 14 16.81 -26.83 15.62
N ILE A 15 16.29 -27.67 14.72
CA ILE A 15 17.11 -28.42 13.77
C ILE A 15 17.88 -27.46 12.85
N VAL A 16 17.21 -26.45 12.29
CA VAL A 16 17.88 -25.48 11.40
C VAL A 16 18.95 -24.66 12.14
N PHE A 17 18.69 -24.25 13.39
CA PHE A 17 19.69 -23.54 14.19
C PHE A 17 20.84 -24.45 14.62
N SER A 18 20.57 -25.71 14.96
CA SER A 18 21.63 -26.69 15.24
C SER A 18 22.56 -26.87 14.02
N LEU A 19 21.99 -26.97 12.81
CA LEU A 19 22.76 -27.01 11.56
C LEU A 19 23.59 -25.73 11.37
N ARG A 20 23.01 -24.55 11.63
CA ARG A 20 23.74 -23.28 11.54
C ARG A 20 24.93 -23.24 12.49
N ASP A 21 24.70 -23.55 13.75
CA ASP A 21 25.71 -23.45 14.80
C ASP A 21 26.84 -24.45 14.53
N ARG A 22 26.51 -25.65 14.03
CA ARG A 22 27.48 -26.64 13.54
C ARG A 22 28.31 -26.11 12.38
N VAL A 23 27.69 -25.52 11.36
CA VAL A 23 28.37 -24.95 10.20
C VAL A 23 29.31 -23.82 10.61
N LEU A 24 28.90 -22.97 11.57
CA LEU A 24 29.75 -21.92 12.12
C LEU A 24 30.95 -22.49 12.87
N ALA A 25 30.75 -23.53 13.68
CA ALA A 25 31.84 -24.22 14.38
C ALA A 25 32.85 -24.84 13.40
N ILE A 26 32.37 -25.53 12.35
CA ILE A 26 33.21 -26.10 11.29
C ILE A 26 34.01 -25.00 10.58
N LYS A 27 33.36 -23.90 10.18
CA LYS A 27 34.05 -22.79 9.52
C LYS A 27 35.09 -22.12 10.42
N LYS A 28 34.86 -22.08 11.74
CA LYS A 28 35.84 -21.55 12.70
C LYS A 28 37.12 -22.40 12.75
N VAL A 29 37.00 -23.72 12.68
CA VAL A 29 38.14 -24.66 12.76
C VAL A 29 38.82 -24.85 11.40
N TYR A 30 38.05 -25.07 10.34
CA TYR A 30 38.58 -25.47 9.02
C TYR A 30 38.58 -24.34 7.98
N GLY A 31 38.03 -23.17 8.31
CA GLY A 31 37.92 -22.00 7.41
C GLY A 31 36.79 -22.08 6.39
N SER A 32 36.50 -23.27 5.83
CA SER A 32 35.38 -23.48 4.91
C SER A 32 34.78 -24.88 5.02
N LEU A 33 33.53 -25.03 4.60
CA LEU A 33 32.86 -26.34 4.51
C LEU A 33 33.54 -27.27 3.49
N SER A 34 34.19 -26.73 2.45
CA SER A 34 34.95 -27.53 1.48
C SER A 34 36.19 -28.17 2.09
N LYS A 35 36.87 -27.48 3.03
CA LYS A 35 38.04 -28.00 3.75
C LYS A 35 37.68 -29.03 4.82
N TYR A 36 36.43 -29.03 5.30
CA TYR A 36 35.96 -29.99 6.28
C TYR A 36 35.90 -31.42 5.73
N GLY A 37 35.49 -31.61 4.47
CA GLY A 37 35.53 -32.92 3.79
C GLY A 37 34.46 -33.94 4.21
N TYR A 38 33.74 -33.73 5.32
CA TYR A 38 32.69 -34.64 5.81
C TYR A 38 31.26 -34.11 5.53
N PRO A 39 30.23 -34.99 5.46
CA PRO A 39 28.83 -34.60 5.36
C PRO A 39 28.40 -33.69 6.52
N ILE A 40 27.56 -32.70 6.22
CA ILE A 40 27.09 -31.71 7.20
C ILE A 40 25.93 -32.24 8.05
N PHE A 41 25.08 -33.08 7.45
CA PHE A 41 23.94 -33.70 8.12
C PHE A 41 24.41 -34.88 8.97
N GLN A 42 23.94 -34.94 10.22
CA GLN A 42 24.37 -35.94 11.19
C GLN A 42 23.34 -37.05 11.44
N ASN A 43 22.09 -36.84 11.05
CA ASN A 43 21.02 -37.82 11.19
C ASN A 43 19.98 -37.64 10.07
N GLU A 44 19.11 -38.63 9.91
CA GLU A 44 18.06 -38.61 8.89
C GLU A 44 17.01 -37.52 9.15
N ILE A 45 16.72 -37.23 10.42
CA ILE A 45 15.70 -36.24 10.82
C ILE A 45 16.08 -34.84 10.30
N GLU A 46 17.36 -34.48 10.30
CA GLU A 46 17.82 -33.22 9.70
C GLU A 46 17.52 -33.15 8.20
N VAL A 47 17.73 -34.25 7.48
CA VAL A 47 17.42 -34.33 6.05
C VAL A 47 15.91 -34.25 5.82
N TYR A 48 15.12 -34.98 6.61
CA TYR A 48 13.65 -34.96 6.55
C TYR A 48 13.09 -33.56 6.82
N ALA A 49 13.59 -32.88 7.85
CA ALA A 49 13.18 -31.54 8.23
C ALA A 49 13.43 -30.52 7.11
N ILE A 50 14.61 -30.55 6.49
CA ILE A 50 14.91 -29.66 5.36
C ILE A 50 14.01 -29.94 4.16
N ALA A 51 13.83 -31.21 3.79
CA ALA A 51 12.97 -31.59 2.67
C ALA A 51 11.51 -31.16 2.89
N TYR A 52 11.01 -31.36 4.12
CA TYR A 52 9.68 -30.98 4.53
C TYR A 52 9.47 -29.45 4.52
N LEU A 53 10.43 -28.68 5.03
CA LEU A 53 10.39 -27.22 5.00
C LEU A 53 10.36 -26.66 3.56
N MET A 54 11.06 -27.30 2.62
CA MET A 54 11.07 -26.87 1.23
C MET A 54 9.77 -27.22 0.50
N LYS A 55 9.24 -28.43 0.70
CA LYS A 55 8.04 -28.91 -0.02
C LYS A 55 6.72 -28.41 0.58
N GLU A 56 6.56 -28.47 1.91
CA GLU A 56 5.27 -28.17 2.58
C GLU A 56 5.18 -26.72 3.06
N TYR A 57 6.30 -26.13 3.50
CA TYR A 57 6.35 -24.72 3.94
C TYR A 57 6.80 -23.76 2.84
N GLY A 58 7.20 -24.28 1.67
CA GLY A 58 7.55 -23.48 0.49
C GLY A 58 8.75 -22.56 0.69
N LEU A 59 9.66 -22.92 1.60
CA LEU A 59 10.94 -22.23 1.81
C LEU A 59 11.88 -22.52 0.64
N SER A 60 12.47 -21.47 0.09
CA SER A 60 13.47 -21.61 -0.98
C SER A 60 14.81 -22.09 -0.44
N ALA A 61 15.59 -22.78 -1.29
CA ALA A 61 16.96 -23.16 -0.99
C ALA A 61 17.82 -21.96 -0.54
N SER A 62 17.57 -20.76 -1.09
CA SER A 62 18.27 -19.53 -0.69
C SER A 62 17.93 -19.10 0.73
N GLU A 63 16.66 -19.23 1.15
CA GLU A 63 16.22 -18.90 2.51
C GLU A 63 16.90 -19.83 3.52
N ILE A 64 16.92 -21.14 3.27
CA ILE A 64 17.56 -22.12 4.15
C ILE A 64 19.10 -21.95 4.16
N ALA A 65 19.72 -21.68 3.00
CA ALA A 65 21.15 -21.42 2.89
C ALA A 65 21.61 -20.20 3.70
N LYS A 66 20.83 -19.12 3.66
CA LYS A 66 21.12 -17.91 4.43
C LYS A 66 21.12 -18.19 5.93
N GLU A 67 20.19 -19.02 6.40
CA GLU A 67 20.00 -19.29 7.82
C GLU A 67 20.99 -20.35 8.36
N THR A 68 21.29 -21.38 7.57
CA THR A 68 22.24 -22.44 7.95
C THR A 68 23.69 -22.11 7.64
N GLY A 69 23.96 -21.18 6.72
CA GLY A 69 25.30 -20.90 6.20
C GLY A 69 25.85 -21.97 5.25
N ILE A 70 25.02 -22.93 4.83
CA ILE A 70 25.32 -23.96 3.82
C ILE A 70 25.04 -23.39 2.42
N ASP A 71 25.83 -23.79 1.42
CA ASP A 71 25.61 -23.34 0.05
C ASP A 71 24.25 -23.76 -0.53
N ARG A 72 23.61 -22.86 -1.28
CA ARG A 72 22.28 -23.07 -1.90
C ARG A 72 22.26 -24.29 -2.82
N SER A 73 23.34 -24.57 -3.54
CA SER A 73 23.42 -25.72 -4.45
C SER A 73 23.33 -27.05 -3.70
N THR A 74 23.74 -27.10 -2.43
CA THR A 74 23.66 -28.30 -1.60
C THR A 74 22.20 -28.68 -1.34
N PHE A 75 21.33 -27.70 -1.07
CA PHE A 75 19.90 -27.96 -0.88
C PHE A 75 19.19 -28.38 -2.16
N TYR A 76 19.56 -27.82 -3.32
CA TYR A 76 19.04 -28.29 -4.60
C TYR A 76 19.46 -29.72 -4.93
N ARG A 77 20.74 -30.04 -4.71
CA ARG A 77 21.24 -31.41 -4.89
C ARG A 77 20.57 -32.38 -3.92
N LEU A 78 20.31 -31.96 -2.68
CA LEU A 78 19.59 -32.74 -1.70
C LEU A 78 18.18 -33.09 -2.20
N MET A 79 17.38 -32.08 -2.56
CA MET A 79 16.02 -32.30 -3.06
C MET A 79 15.98 -33.17 -4.30
N ARG A 80 16.89 -32.93 -5.25
CA ARG A 80 17.00 -33.74 -6.46
C ARG A 80 17.32 -35.20 -6.15
N ARG A 81 18.22 -35.47 -5.20
CA ARG A 81 18.54 -36.86 -4.78
C ARG A 81 17.34 -37.55 -4.12
N ILE A 82 16.56 -36.83 -3.32
CA ILE A 82 15.32 -37.35 -2.71
C ILE A 82 14.31 -37.70 -3.81
N GLU A 83 14.11 -36.81 -4.78
CA GLU A 83 13.17 -37.02 -5.89
C GLU A 83 13.59 -38.16 -6.82
N GLU A 84 14.90 -38.33 -7.05
CA GLU A 84 15.47 -39.41 -7.85
C GLU A 84 15.68 -40.72 -7.07
N GLY A 85 15.30 -40.78 -5.78
CA GLY A 85 15.48 -41.97 -4.92
C GLY A 85 16.94 -42.36 -4.70
N LYS A 86 17.88 -41.43 -4.88
CA LYS A 86 19.32 -41.67 -4.75
C LYS A 86 19.77 -41.61 -3.28
N PRO A 87 20.75 -42.44 -2.87
CA PRO A 87 21.25 -42.43 -1.50
C PRO A 87 21.85 -41.06 -1.16
N ILE A 88 21.76 -40.60 0.08
CA ILE A 88 22.31 -39.37 0.63
C ILE A 88 23.30 -39.77 1.73
N ARG A 89 24.49 -39.15 1.77
CA ARG A 89 25.48 -39.43 2.81
C ARG A 89 25.25 -38.54 4.02
N ILE A 90 25.23 -39.13 5.21
CA ILE A 90 25.20 -38.45 6.51
C ILE A 90 26.42 -38.88 7.34
N TRP A 91 26.76 -38.08 8.35
CA TRP A 91 27.85 -38.33 9.28
C TRP A 91 27.30 -38.67 10.66
N LYS A 92 27.14 -39.96 10.96
CA LYS A 92 26.49 -40.44 12.18
C LYS A 92 27.50 -41.18 13.04
N ASP A 93 27.64 -40.78 14.30
CA ASP A 93 28.49 -41.44 15.30
C ASP A 93 29.95 -41.69 14.87
N GLY A 94 30.50 -40.83 14.00
CA GLY A 94 31.87 -40.94 13.50
C GLY A 94 32.04 -41.77 12.22
N GLU A 95 30.94 -42.28 11.65
CA GLU A 95 30.94 -43.09 10.43
C GLU A 95 30.13 -42.46 9.29
N PHE A 96 30.45 -42.88 8.06
CA PHE A 96 29.69 -42.52 6.86
C PHE A 96 28.52 -43.48 6.67
N GLU A 97 27.30 -42.97 6.84
CA GLU A 97 26.09 -43.73 6.55
C GLU A 97 25.42 -43.21 5.26
N SER A 98 24.95 -44.13 4.41
CA SER A 98 24.21 -43.79 3.20
C SER A 98 22.74 -44.13 3.36
N ILE A 99 21.90 -43.10 3.44
CA ILE A 99 20.46 -43.22 3.69
C ILE A 99 19.69 -43.03 2.39
N LYS A 100 18.60 -43.76 2.18
CA LYS A 100 17.64 -43.50 1.10
C LYS A 100 16.38 -42.92 1.71
N VAL A 101 16.03 -41.71 1.26
CA VAL A 101 14.90 -40.96 1.82
C VAL A 101 13.65 -41.23 0.99
N ASP A 102 12.70 -41.95 1.58
CA ASP A 102 11.32 -41.96 1.10
C ASP A 102 10.62 -40.72 1.66
N TYR A 103 10.21 -39.80 0.78
CA TYR A 103 9.58 -38.55 1.20
C TYR A 103 8.23 -38.78 1.90
N GLY A 104 7.50 -39.85 1.59
CA GLY A 104 6.25 -40.18 2.28
C GLY A 104 6.51 -40.46 3.76
N LYS A 105 7.45 -41.37 4.05
CA LYS A 105 7.88 -41.69 5.42
C LYS A 105 8.52 -40.50 6.13
N ALA A 106 9.36 -39.73 5.43
CA ALA A 106 9.96 -38.52 5.98
C ALA A 106 8.90 -37.49 6.40
N LYS A 107 7.83 -37.35 5.61
CA LYS A 107 6.70 -36.49 5.94
C LYS A 107 5.99 -36.93 7.21
N GLU A 108 5.67 -38.22 7.33
CA GLU A 108 5.00 -38.79 8.51
C GLU A 108 5.81 -38.54 9.79
N VAL A 109 7.12 -38.85 9.78
CA VAL A 109 8.02 -38.64 10.93
C VAL A 109 8.06 -37.16 11.34
N ILE A 110 8.10 -36.25 10.37
CA ILE A 110 8.14 -34.81 10.67
C ILE A 110 6.77 -34.29 11.13
N GLU A 111 5.67 -34.78 10.58
CA GLU A 111 4.32 -34.42 11.02
C GLU A 111 4.03 -34.89 12.45
N GLU A 112 4.51 -36.07 12.83
CA GLU A 112 4.49 -36.54 14.21
C GLU A 112 5.33 -35.62 15.12
N LEU A 113 6.55 -35.26 14.69
CA LEU A 113 7.45 -34.39 15.46
C LEU A 113 6.88 -32.98 15.73
N ILE A 114 6.13 -32.42 14.77
CA ILE A 114 5.52 -31.08 14.88
C ILE A 114 4.06 -31.12 15.32
N SER A 115 3.54 -32.31 15.64
CA SER A 115 2.14 -32.51 16.00
C SER A 115 1.74 -31.55 17.12
N PRO A 116 0.65 -30.78 16.93
CA PRO A 116 0.17 -29.87 17.96
C PRO A 116 -0.23 -30.66 19.21
N LYS A 117 0.43 -30.39 20.34
CA LYS A 117 -0.10 -30.82 21.64
C LYS A 117 -1.14 -29.79 22.04
N ALA A 118 -2.39 -30.21 22.28
CA ALA A 118 -3.50 -29.33 22.67
C ALA A 118 -3.23 -28.63 24.01
N LYS A 119 -2.43 -27.55 23.97
CA LYS A 119 -2.11 -26.72 25.11
C LYS A 119 -3.03 -25.52 25.14
N LYS A 120 -3.55 -25.20 26.32
CA LYS A 120 -4.34 -23.99 26.55
C LYS A 120 -3.56 -22.72 26.25
N TRP A 121 -2.27 -22.75 26.58
CA TRP A 121 -1.35 -21.63 26.46
C TRP A 121 -0.18 -21.97 25.54
N ILE A 122 -0.08 -21.25 24.42
CA ILE A 122 0.98 -21.40 23.41
C ILE A 122 1.88 -20.18 23.39
N LYS A 123 3.18 -20.37 23.09
CA LYS A 123 4.15 -19.26 22.98
C LYS A 123 4.31 -18.78 21.55
N ASN A 124 4.14 -19.66 20.56
CA ASN A 124 4.20 -19.32 19.15
C ASN A 124 2.88 -19.69 18.46
N PRO A 125 2.29 -18.83 17.60
CA PRO A 125 1.10 -19.17 16.82
C PRO A 125 1.24 -20.47 16.02
N THR A 126 2.45 -20.86 15.61
CA THR A 126 2.71 -22.11 14.87
C THR A 126 2.54 -23.38 15.71
N GLU A 127 2.35 -23.26 17.04
CA GLU A 127 1.95 -24.39 17.88
C GLU A 127 0.47 -24.75 17.69
N SER A 128 -0.32 -23.90 17.01
CA SER A 128 -1.72 -24.17 16.69
C SER A 128 -1.88 -24.89 15.35
N GLU A 129 -2.71 -25.92 15.35
CA GLU A 129 -3.07 -26.72 14.17
C GLU A 129 -3.74 -25.86 13.09
N CYS A 130 -4.73 -25.04 13.48
CA CYS A 130 -5.46 -24.23 12.51
C CYS A 130 -4.56 -23.16 11.85
N ILE A 131 -3.53 -22.70 12.57
CA ILE A 131 -2.50 -21.80 12.03
C ILE A 131 -1.53 -22.56 11.12
N GLN A 132 -1.04 -23.73 11.51
CA GLN A 132 -0.16 -24.54 10.66
C GLN A 132 -0.85 -24.90 9.33
N SER A 133 -2.11 -25.35 9.38
CA SER A 133 -2.90 -25.67 8.20
C SER A 133 -3.05 -24.46 7.25
N PHE A 134 -3.29 -23.27 7.80
CA PHE A 134 -3.32 -22.04 7.02
C PHE A 134 -1.97 -21.70 6.36
N ILE A 135 -0.84 -21.90 7.06
CA ILE A 135 0.49 -21.64 6.51
C ILE A 135 0.81 -22.60 5.36
N LYS A 136 0.51 -23.89 5.52
CA LYS A 136 0.71 -24.93 4.49
C LYS A 136 -0.16 -24.66 3.25
N ASN A 137 -1.42 -24.28 3.45
CA ASN A 137 -2.37 -24.05 2.35
C ASN A 137 -3.17 -22.74 2.52
N PRO A 138 -2.59 -21.57 2.17
CA PRO A 138 -3.19 -20.28 2.46
C PRO A 138 -4.23 -19.89 1.39
N VAL A 139 -5.38 -20.56 1.38
CA VAL A 139 -6.46 -20.34 0.40
C VAL A 139 -7.20 -19.02 0.65
N LYS A 140 -7.37 -18.20 -0.40
CA LYS A 140 -8.15 -16.94 -0.35
C LYS A 140 -9.64 -17.21 -0.08
N MET A 141 -10.27 -16.31 0.67
CA MET A 141 -11.72 -16.35 0.95
C MET A 141 -12.63 -16.22 -0.30
N HIS A 142 -12.19 -15.51 -1.35
CA HIS A 142 -12.99 -15.29 -2.56
C HIS A 142 -12.31 -15.91 -3.79
N LYS A 143 -13.11 -16.51 -4.69
CA LYS A 143 -12.63 -17.12 -5.93
C LYS A 143 -12.12 -16.07 -6.94
N ALA A 144 -11.02 -16.43 -7.61
CA ALA A 144 -10.47 -15.88 -8.86
C ALA A 144 -10.43 -14.35 -9.02
N SER A 145 -9.36 -13.73 -8.53
CA SER A 145 -8.82 -12.54 -9.20
C SER A 145 -7.68 -12.96 -10.13
N LYS A 146 -7.21 -12.06 -11.02
CA LYS A 146 -6.00 -12.24 -11.86
C LYS A 146 -4.75 -12.71 -11.09
N HIS A 147 -4.76 -12.67 -9.75
CA HIS A 147 -3.64 -12.98 -8.87
C HIS A 147 -3.72 -14.36 -8.15
N GLY A 148 -4.46 -15.32 -8.71
CA GLY A 148 -4.46 -16.72 -8.24
C GLY A 148 -5.26 -17.01 -6.96
N ILE A 149 -5.37 -18.29 -6.62
CA ILE A 149 -6.26 -18.85 -5.57
C ILE A 149 -5.68 -18.70 -4.15
N LEU A 150 -4.35 -18.62 -4.03
CA LEU A 150 -3.64 -18.58 -2.73
C LEU A 150 -3.25 -17.15 -2.34
N TYR A 151 -3.23 -16.86 -1.03
CA TYR A 151 -2.65 -15.62 -0.50
C TYR A 151 -1.16 -15.55 -0.83
N SER A 152 -0.67 -14.32 -1.00
CA SER A 152 0.76 -14.12 -1.25
C SER A 152 1.60 -14.50 -0.03
N LYS A 153 2.86 -14.81 -0.28
CA LYS A 153 3.88 -15.05 0.76
C LYS A 153 3.96 -13.93 1.81
N HIS A 154 3.78 -12.69 1.38
CA HIS A 154 3.77 -11.50 2.26
C HIS A 154 2.48 -11.43 3.08
N ASP A 155 1.33 -11.77 2.48
CA ASP A 155 0.05 -11.79 3.18
C ASP A 155 0.01 -12.77 4.34
N VAL A 156 0.56 -13.98 4.15
CA VAL A 156 0.63 -15.00 5.22
C VAL A 156 1.43 -14.48 6.40
N VAL A 157 2.64 -13.94 6.16
CA VAL A 157 3.51 -13.39 7.21
C VAL A 157 2.80 -12.26 7.95
N LYS A 158 2.17 -11.33 7.23
CA LYS A 158 1.41 -10.23 7.83
C LYS A 158 0.28 -10.77 8.71
N THR A 159 -0.47 -11.77 8.25
CA THR A 159 -1.56 -12.39 9.02
C THR A 159 -1.05 -13.00 10.32
N ILE A 160 0.01 -13.82 10.28
CA ILE A 160 0.55 -14.43 11.49
C ILE A 160 1.09 -13.39 12.48
N LEU A 161 1.69 -12.30 12.00
CA LEU A 161 2.17 -11.22 12.87
C LEU A 161 1.02 -10.56 13.66
N TYR A 162 -0.09 -10.25 13.02
CA TYR A 162 -1.26 -9.67 13.71
C TYR A 162 -1.88 -10.65 14.69
N ILE A 163 -1.93 -11.93 14.34
CA ILE A 163 -2.43 -12.97 15.24
C ILE A 163 -1.52 -13.12 16.44
N ARG A 164 -0.19 -13.17 16.24
CA ARG A 164 0.78 -13.21 17.34
C ARG A 164 0.54 -12.09 18.35
N LYS A 165 0.36 -10.85 17.88
CA LYS A 165 0.05 -9.70 18.76
C LYS A 165 -1.20 -9.94 19.59
N LEU A 166 -2.27 -10.46 18.98
CA LEU A 166 -3.51 -10.78 19.68
C LEU A 166 -3.32 -11.91 20.71
N LEU A 167 -2.63 -13.00 20.35
CA LEU A 167 -2.39 -14.13 21.25
C LEU A 167 -1.49 -13.73 22.44
N ASP A 168 -0.48 -12.91 22.18
CA ASP A 168 0.39 -12.35 23.23
C ASP A 168 -0.41 -11.45 24.17
N TYR A 169 -1.31 -10.63 23.63
CA TYR A 169 -2.20 -9.80 24.42
C TYR A 169 -3.11 -10.63 25.33
N ILE A 170 -3.75 -11.68 24.79
CA ILE A 170 -4.60 -12.61 25.55
C ILE A 170 -3.80 -13.26 26.67
N TYR A 171 -2.58 -13.73 26.37
CA TYR A 171 -1.74 -14.40 27.35
C TYR A 171 -1.32 -13.47 28.50
N ARG A 172 -0.87 -12.24 28.19
CA ARG A 172 -0.44 -11.26 29.19
C ARG A 172 -1.59 -10.77 30.06
N ASN A 173 -2.78 -10.60 29.47
CA ASN A 173 -3.95 -10.04 30.14
C ASN A 173 -4.96 -11.11 30.61
N ARG A 174 -4.57 -12.38 30.68
CA ARG A 174 -5.48 -13.52 30.98
C ARG A 174 -6.33 -13.35 32.24
N ARG A 175 -5.76 -12.77 33.32
CA ARG A 175 -6.49 -12.54 34.58
C ARG A 175 -7.56 -11.47 34.40
N LYS A 176 -7.18 -10.32 33.84
CA LYS A 176 -8.06 -9.21 33.50
C LYS A 176 -9.20 -9.63 32.57
N ILE A 177 -8.90 -10.43 31.54
CA ILE A 177 -9.90 -10.95 30.61
C ILE A 177 -10.89 -11.88 31.33
N ARG A 178 -10.39 -12.79 32.18
CA ARG A 178 -11.24 -13.70 32.96
C ARG A 178 -12.16 -12.96 33.92
N GLU A 179 -11.65 -11.95 34.61
CA GLU A 179 -12.41 -11.12 35.55
C GLU A 179 -13.47 -10.28 34.82
N LYS A 180 -13.11 -9.65 33.69
CA LYS A 180 -13.99 -8.75 32.94
C LYS A 180 -15.11 -9.49 32.19
N TYR A 181 -14.80 -10.65 31.62
CA TYR A 181 -15.73 -11.37 30.72
C TYR A 181 -16.25 -12.69 31.31
N ASN A 182 -15.87 -13.02 32.54
CA ASN A 182 -16.24 -14.26 33.23
C ASN A 182 -15.98 -15.54 32.41
N ILE A 183 -14.90 -15.54 31.61
CA ILE A 183 -14.54 -16.65 30.74
C ILE A 183 -13.03 -16.84 30.69
N ASP A 184 -12.57 -18.09 30.75
CA ASP A 184 -11.15 -18.41 30.66
C ASP A 184 -10.75 -18.64 29.19
N LEU A 185 -10.59 -17.55 28.45
CA LEU A 185 -10.22 -17.52 27.03
C LEU A 185 -8.77 -18.01 26.84
N PRO A 186 -8.54 -19.19 26.23
CA PRO A 186 -7.18 -19.65 25.91
C PRO A 186 -6.54 -18.75 24.86
N ASN A 187 -5.22 -18.60 24.87
CA ASN A 187 -4.52 -17.96 23.74
C ASN A 187 -4.23 -18.95 22.59
N ASN A 188 -4.59 -20.23 22.74
CA ASN A 188 -4.55 -21.19 21.63
C ASN A 188 -5.85 -21.12 20.79
N PRO A 189 -5.79 -20.66 19.53
CA PRO A 189 -6.96 -20.55 18.66
C PRO A 189 -7.59 -21.89 18.29
N ASP A 190 -6.92 -23.03 18.49
CA ASP A 190 -7.51 -24.35 18.28
C ASP A 190 -8.65 -24.65 19.26
N LEU A 191 -8.60 -24.05 20.46
CA LEU A 191 -9.62 -24.22 21.50
C LEU A 191 -10.76 -23.20 21.37
N TRP A 192 -10.66 -22.25 20.44
CA TRP A 192 -11.73 -21.28 20.22
C TRP A 192 -12.91 -21.92 19.48
N ASN A 193 -14.11 -21.62 19.97
CA ASN A 193 -15.40 -22.02 19.42
C ASN A 193 -16.25 -20.76 19.12
N LYS A 194 -17.49 -20.93 18.66
CA LYS A 194 -18.39 -19.80 18.36
C LYS A 194 -18.71 -18.92 19.57
N GLU A 195 -18.78 -19.48 20.77
CA GLU A 195 -19.06 -18.72 22.01
C GLU A 195 -17.93 -17.75 22.34
N HIS A 196 -16.69 -18.08 21.94
CA HIS A 196 -15.54 -17.21 22.10
C HIS A 196 -15.51 -16.05 21.09
N GLU A 197 -16.34 -16.04 20.03
CA GLU A 197 -16.28 -15.01 18.98
C GLU A 197 -16.51 -13.60 19.55
N ASP A 198 -17.55 -13.44 20.38
CA ASP A 198 -17.89 -12.17 21.00
C ASP A 198 -16.82 -11.68 21.95
N ILE A 199 -16.25 -12.62 22.71
CA ILE A 199 -15.17 -12.32 23.66
C ILE A 199 -13.90 -11.91 22.92
N VAL A 200 -13.52 -12.64 21.87
CA VAL A 200 -12.38 -12.28 21.03
C VAL A 200 -12.59 -10.92 20.38
N TYR A 201 -13.81 -10.60 19.94
CA TYR A 201 -14.14 -9.26 19.44
C TYR A 201 -13.92 -8.17 20.50
N GLN A 202 -14.35 -8.40 21.74
CA GLN A 202 -14.15 -7.43 22.82
C GLN A 202 -12.67 -7.31 23.23
N VAL A 203 -11.93 -8.42 23.27
CA VAL A 203 -10.49 -8.41 23.51
C VAL A 203 -9.73 -7.64 22.42
N ILE A 204 -10.17 -7.73 21.15
CA ILE A 204 -9.62 -6.90 20.08
C ILE A 204 -9.89 -5.41 20.35
N ASN A 205 -11.06 -5.05 20.88
CA ASN A 205 -11.38 -3.66 21.25
C ASN A 205 -10.46 -3.15 22.35
N ASP A 206 -10.35 -3.90 23.44
CA ASP A 206 -9.47 -3.56 24.57
C ASP A 206 -8.02 -3.39 24.11
N TYR A 207 -7.52 -4.32 23.29
CA TYR A 207 -6.17 -4.25 22.75
C TYR A 207 -5.91 -2.96 21.96
N VAL A 208 -6.84 -2.57 21.06
CA VAL A 208 -6.61 -1.36 20.25
C VAL A 208 -6.81 -0.07 21.05
N GLU A 209 -7.68 -0.07 22.05
CA GLU A 209 -7.91 1.09 22.92
C GLU A 209 -6.67 1.39 23.78
N GLU A 210 -6.00 0.34 24.28
CA GLU A 210 -4.77 0.46 25.06
C GLU A 210 -3.56 0.84 24.19
N GLU A 211 -3.46 0.29 22.98
CA GLU A 211 -2.27 0.48 22.12
C GLU A 211 -2.27 1.81 21.36
N PHE A 212 -3.45 2.37 21.03
CA PHE A 212 -3.56 3.54 20.17
C PHE A 212 -4.38 4.65 20.84
N SER A 213 -3.85 5.88 20.88
CA SER A 213 -4.59 7.06 21.36
C SER A 213 -5.59 7.61 20.33
N ASP A 214 -5.25 7.53 19.04
CA ASP A 214 -6.05 8.06 17.94
C ASP A 214 -7.27 7.16 17.61
N PRO A 215 -8.52 7.67 17.70
CA PRO A 215 -9.74 6.94 17.38
C PRO A 215 -9.76 6.30 15.98
N GLN A 216 -9.13 6.93 14.98
CA GLN A 216 -9.10 6.38 13.62
C GLN A 216 -8.16 5.18 13.53
N LYS A 217 -6.98 5.27 14.16
CA LYS A 217 -6.04 4.14 14.27
C LYS A 217 -6.65 2.97 15.04
N ARG A 218 -7.46 3.23 16.08
CA ARG A 218 -8.22 2.18 16.80
C ARG A 218 -9.14 1.44 15.84
N LEU A 219 -9.99 2.17 15.12
CA LEU A 219 -10.95 1.58 14.17
C LEU A 219 -10.24 0.78 13.07
N TYR A 220 -9.16 1.33 12.52
CA TYR A 220 -8.33 0.67 11.49
C TYR A 220 -7.73 -0.64 12.00
N ASN A 221 -7.06 -0.63 13.15
CA ASN A 221 -6.39 -1.82 13.66
C ASN A 221 -7.39 -2.88 14.12
N LYS A 222 -8.51 -2.48 14.73
CA LYS A 222 -9.62 -3.38 15.11
C LYS A 222 -10.09 -4.17 13.90
N ARG A 223 -10.48 -3.48 12.82
CA ARG A 223 -10.94 -4.15 11.60
C ARG A 223 -9.83 -4.97 10.94
N THR A 224 -8.60 -4.48 10.95
CA THR A 224 -7.45 -5.20 10.38
C THR A 224 -7.24 -6.55 11.09
N ILE A 225 -7.23 -6.58 12.43
CA ILE A 225 -7.06 -7.82 13.19
C ILE A 225 -8.20 -8.79 12.90
N MET A 226 -9.45 -8.31 12.90
CA MET A 226 -10.61 -9.13 12.57
C MET A 226 -10.51 -9.71 11.14
N GLN A 227 -10.09 -8.91 10.15
CA GLN A 227 -9.84 -9.39 8.79
C GLN A 227 -8.71 -10.41 8.71
N MET A 228 -7.63 -10.25 9.49
CA MET A 228 -6.53 -11.22 9.53
C MET A 228 -7.00 -12.56 10.10
N LEU A 229 -7.82 -12.56 11.15
CA LEU A 229 -8.42 -13.79 11.68
C LEU A 229 -9.27 -14.50 10.62
N LYS A 230 -10.13 -13.79 9.90
CA LYS A 230 -10.99 -14.37 8.85
C LYS A 230 -10.24 -15.01 7.68
N ARG A 231 -8.94 -14.69 7.48
CA ARG A 231 -8.12 -15.36 6.46
C ARG A 231 -7.89 -16.84 6.81
N ILE A 232 -7.93 -17.20 8.10
CA ILE A 232 -7.80 -18.59 8.55
C ILE A 232 -9.14 -19.31 8.32
N PRO A 233 -9.14 -20.48 7.66
CA PRO A 233 -10.36 -21.22 7.34
C PRO A 233 -11.33 -21.40 8.51
N LYS A 234 -10.81 -21.72 9.71
CA LYS A 234 -11.59 -21.92 10.94
C LYS A 234 -12.44 -20.71 11.33
N PHE A 235 -12.01 -19.48 11.03
CA PHE A 235 -12.64 -18.24 11.49
C PHE A 235 -13.31 -17.44 10.37
N ARG A 236 -13.49 -18.01 9.17
CA ARG A 236 -14.08 -17.31 8.02
C ARG A 236 -15.47 -16.77 8.29
N GLU A 237 -16.24 -17.49 9.09
CA GLU A 237 -17.62 -17.15 9.41
C GLU A 237 -17.74 -16.18 10.59
N TRP A 238 -16.63 -15.89 11.28
CA TRP A 238 -16.62 -14.95 12.40
C TRP A 238 -16.83 -13.51 11.92
N PHE A 239 -17.39 -12.71 12.82
CA PHE A 239 -17.66 -11.29 12.73
C PHE A 239 -18.56 -10.89 11.55
N LYS A 240 -19.43 -11.81 11.10
CA LYS A 240 -20.45 -11.49 10.11
C LYS A 240 -21.33 -10.33 10.60
N GLY A 241 -21.63 -9.38 9.73
CA GLY A 241 -22.38 -8.16 10.06
C GLY A 241 -21.57 -7.10 10.83
N ARG A 242 -20.53 -7.47 11.57
CA ARG A 242 -19.66 -6.54 12.33
C ARG A 242 -18.51 -5.97 11.50
N ILE A 243 -18.07 -6.72 10.50
CA ILE A 243 -17.21 -6.22 9.42
C ILE A 243 -18.15 -5.97 8.24
N GLY A 244 -18.54 -4.72 8.02
CA GLY A 244 -19.26 -4.35 6.80
C GLY A 244 -18.50 -4.82 5.55
N ALA A 245 -19.18 -4.93 4.41
CA ALA A 245 -18.62 -5.41 3.14
C ALA A 245 -17.40 -4.61 2.59
N VAL A 246 -16.98 -3.56 3.30
CA VAL A 246 -15.87 -2.69 2.95
C VAL A 246 -14.54 -3.38 3.25
N LYS A 247 -13.78 -3.68 2.19
CA LYS A 247 -12.50 -4.40 2.23
C LYS A 247 -11.37 -3.64 2.94
N SER A 248 -11.51 -2.33 3.19
CA SER A 248 -10.49 -1.49 3.83
C SER A 248 -11.12 -0.32 4.60
N VAL A 249 -10.60 0.01 5.79
CA VAL A 249 -10.93 1.28 6.46
C VAL A 249 -10.33 2.42 5.64
N VAL A 250 -11.21 3.36 5.27
CA VAL A 250 -10.86 4.58 4.56
C VAL A 250 -10.38 5.59 5.61
N VAL A 251 -9.07 5.80 5.69
CA VAL A 251 -8.44 6.76 6.62
C VAL A 251 -8.30 8.10 5.91
N PRO A 252 -8.77 9.22 6.49
CA PRO A 252 -8.63 10.53 5.87
C PRO A 252 -7.20 10.82 5.45
N LYS A 253 -7.04 11.35 4.24
CA LYS A 253 -5.70 11.64 3.71
C LYS A 253 -5.25 13.01 4.20
N GLU A 254 -4.35 13.01 5.18
CA GLU A 254 -3.80 14.26 5.75
C GLU A 254 -2.73 14.91 4.87
N ALA A 255 -1.95 14.11 4.13
CA ALA A 255 -0.83 14.59 3.33
C ALA A 255 -1.26 15.13 1.96
N THR A 256 -1.88 16.31 1.92
CA THR A 256 -2.23 17.07 0.72
C THR A 256 -2.34 18.57 1.01
N LEU A 257 -2.57 19.41 -0.02
CA LEU A 257 -2.76 20.86 0.18
C LEU A 257 -4.24 21.19 0.41
N TYR A 258 -4.45 22.28 1.13
CA TYR A 258 -5.75 22.90 1.40
C TYR A 258 -5.76 24.32 0.82
N TYR A 259 -6.91 24.98 0.79
CA TYR A 259 -7.07 26.27 0.16
C TYR A 259 -6.15 27.33 0.78
N GLU A 260 -5.93 27.29 2.10
CA GLU A 260 -4.95 28.13 2.79
C GLU A 260 -3.52 27.98 2.22
N HIS A 261 -3.12 26.75 1.88
CA HIS A 261 -1.80 26.44 1.34
C HIS A 261 -1.67 26.96 -0.10
N TYR A 262 -2.75 26.87 -0.86
CA TYR A 262 -2.85 27.45 -2.19
C TYR A 262 -2.71 28.98 -2.15
N LEU A 263 -3.44 29.66 -1.26
CA LEU A 263 -3.34 31.11 -1.08
C LEU A 263 -1.95 31.55 -0.64
N LYS A 264 -1.31 30.81 0.26
CA LYS A 264 0.08 31.05 0.67
C LYS A 264 1.05 30.93 -0.51
N LEU A 265 0.87 29.93 -1.37
CA LEU A 265 1.69 29.76 -2.58
C LEU A 265 1.46 30.91 -3.58
N LYS A 266 0.20 31.31 -3.81
CA LYS A 266 -0.16 32.45 -4.66
C LYS A 266 0.53 33.72 -4.16
N ARG A 267 0.45 33.99 -2.85
CA ARG A 267 1.09 35.15 -2.22
C ARG A 267 2.60 35.14 -2.43
N LEU A 268 3.28 34.04 -2.12
CA LEU A 268 4.72 33.90 -2.34
C LEU A 268 5.12 34.10 -3.81
N ALA A 269 4.34 33.56 -4.75
CA ALA A 269 4.61 33.70 -6.18
C ALA A 269 4.42 35.13 -6.69
N ASN A 270 3.45 35.87 -6.16
CA ASN A 270 3.16 37.25 -6.55
C ASN A 270 4.12 38.25 -5.89
N GLU A 271 4.51 38.04 -4.65
CA GLU A 271 5.43 38.92 -3.91
C GLU A 271 6.90 38.70 -4.31
N SER A 272 7.24 37.50 -4.81
CA SER A 272 8.61 37.21 -5.23
C SER A 272 8.91 37.71 -6.65
N ASN A 273 10.14 38.19 -6.86
CA ASN A 273 10.71 38.39 -8.21
C ASN A 273 11.19 37.07 -8.86
N ASN A 274 10.80 35.91 -8.32
CA ASN A 274 11.26 34.61 -8.79
C ASN A 274 10.38 34.07 -9.92
N LYS A 275 10.86 34.24 -11.16
CA LYS A 275 10.18 33.73 -12.36
C LYS A 275 9.94 32.22 -12.35
N GLU A 276 10.86 31.42 -11.79
CA GLU A 276 10.64 29.97 -11.66
C GLU A 276 9.48 29.66 -10.71
N LEU A 277 9.37 30.37 -9.59
CA LEU A 277 8.26 30.19 -8.65
C LEU A 277 6.94 30.61 -9.29
N LYS A 278 6.91 31.72 -10.05
CA LYS A 278 5.72 32.18 -10.76
C LYS A 278 5.26 31.17 -11.83
N ALA A 279 6.19 30.64 -12.63
CA ALA A 279 5.89 29.60 -13.62
C ALA A 279 5.39 28.31 -12.94
N PHE A 280 6.04 27.91 -11.84
CA PHE A 280 5.61 26.75 -11.07
C PHE A 280 4.22 26.94 -10.47
N TYR A 281 3.95 28.11 -9.88
CA TYR A 281 2.64 28.47 -9.34
C TYR A 281 1.56 28.30 -10.40
N LEU A 282 1.69 28.90 -11.59
CA LEU A 282 0.66 28.78 -12.63
C LEU A 282 0.42 27.32 -13.07
N ILE A 283 1.49 26.54 -13.24
CA ILE A 283 1.37 25.12 -13.63
C ILE A 283 0.77 24.29 -12.49
N ALA A 284 1.13 24.57 -11.24
CA ALA A 284 0.56 23.93 -10.06
C ALA A 284 -0.92 24.27 -9.91
N SER A 285 -1.30 25.54 -10.05
CA SER A 285 -2.68 26.01 -10.01
C SER A 285 -3.51 25.37 -11.10
N LEU A 286 -3.02 25.31 -12.34
CA LEU A 286 -3.69 24.60 -13.45
C LEU A 286 -3.85 23.09 -13.14
N HIS A 287 -2.84 22.46 -12.56
CA HIS A 287 -2.90 21.04 -12.18
C HIS A 287 -3.90 20.76 -11.05
N ILE A 288 -3.97 21.67 -10.06
CA ILE A 288 -4.97 21.62 -8.99
C ILE A 288 -6.36 21.86 -9.57
N GLU A 289 -6.56 22.91 -10.34
CA GLU A 289 -7.88 23.30 -10.84
C GLU A 289 -8.47 22.25 -11.80
N THR A 290 -7.66 21.75 -12.73
CA THR A 290 -8.09 20.69 -13.67
C THR A 290 -8.21 19.32 -13.02
N GLY A 291 -7.55 19.08 -11.89
CA GLY A 291 -7.49 17.76 -11.26
C GLY A 291 -6.87 16.68 -12.15
N ALA A 292 -6.18 17.04 -13.23
CA ALA A 292 -5.63 16.12 -14.22
C ALA A 292 -4.50 15.27 -13.66
N ARG A 293 -4.16 14.15 -14.32
CA ARG A 293 -2.86 13.47 -14.07
C ARG A 293 -1.72 14.33 -14.60
N GLU A 294 -0.51 13.91 -14.31
CA GLU A 294 0.67 14.51 -14.89
C GLU A 294 0.86 14.15 -16.36
N GLY A 295 0.44 12.93 -16.76
CA GLY A 295 0.40 12.46 -18.15
C GLY A 295 1.65 11.72 -18.64
N TRP A 296 2.85 11.99 -18.10
CA TRP A 296 4.08 11.34 -18.61
C TRP A 296 4.13 9.82 -18.41
N SER A 297 3.56 9.29 -17.31
CA SER A 297 3.53 7.84 -17.06
C SER A 297 2.65 7.09 -18.07
N SER A 298 1.73 7.77 -18.74
CA SER A 298 0.94 7.19 -19.83
C SER A 298 1.77 7.04 -21.11
N LEU A 299 2.67 7.99 -21.38
CA LEU A 299 3.59 7.91 -22.51
C LEU A 299 4.65 6.82 -22.30
N GLU A 300 5.21 6.74 -21.09
CA GLU A 300 6.19 5.70 -20.72
C GLU A 300 5.60 4.28 -20.90
N ARG A 301 4.34 4.06 -20.50
CA ARG A 301 3.63 2.78 -20.69
C ARG A 301 3.39 2.41 -22.16
N LYS A 302 3.37 3.40 -23.05
CA LYS A 302 3.29 3.19 -24.52
C LYS A 302 4.66 2.95 -25.16
N GLY A 303 5.74 2.87 -24.37
CA GLY A 303 7.10 2.69 -24.89
C GLY A 303 7.70 3.95 -25.51
N ILE A 304 7.08 5.12 -25.31
CA ILE A 304 7.54 6.38 -25.88
C ILE A 304 8.76 6.89 -25.11
N LYS A 305 9.84 7.21 -25.84
CA LYS A 305 11.09 7.75 -25.27
C LYS A 305 10.91 9.23 -24.88
N ILE A 306 10.32 9.48 -23.70
CA ILE A 306 9.92 10.81 -23.21
C ILE A 306 11.04 11.86 -23.15
N TRP A 307 12.32 11.47 -23.19
CA TRP A 307 13.44 12.41 -23.25
C TRP A 307 13.63 13.04 -24.63
N LYS A 308 13.09 12.44 -25.70
CA LYS A 308 13.14 12.95 -27.09
C LYS A 308 11.85 13.64 -27.55
N VAL A 309 10.79 13.62 -26.72
CA VAL A 309 9.48 14.15 -27.10
C VAL A 309 9.31 15.55 -26.53
N ASP A 310 9.12 16.53 -27.39
CA ASP A 310 8.78 17.90 -27.00
C ASP A 310 7.34 17.97 -26.45
N LEU A 311 7.11 18.79 -25.43
CA LEU A 311 5.78 19.01 -24.83
C LEU A 311 4.73 19.49 -25.85
N ASP A 312 5.17 20.14 -26.93
CA ASP A 312 4.31 20.66 -27.99
C ASP A 312 3.87 19.59 -28.99
N SER A 313 4.55 18.44 -29.03
CA SER A 313 4.23 17.34 -29.95
C SER A 313 2.79 16.85 -29.79
N ASP A 314 2.15 16.49 -30.91
CA ASP A 314 0.77 15.99 -30.94
C ASP A 314 0.62 14.63 -30.23
N ILE A 315 1.71 13.87 -30.06
CA ILE A 315 1.70 12.63 -29.26
C ILE A 315 1.50 12.90 -27.75
N VAL A 316 1.76 14.13 -27.31
CA VAL A 316 1.55 14.59 -25.93
C VAL A 316 0.16 15.20 -25.84
N ASN A 317 -0.85 14.34 -25.65
CA ASN A 317 -2.27 14.72 -25.72
C ASN A 317 -3.12 14.27 -24.52
N THR A 318 -2.49 13.85 -23.42
CA THR A 318 -3.20 13.39 -22.22
C THR A 318 -2.79 14.20 -20.99
N SER A 319 -3.78 14.48 -20.14
CA SER A 319 -3.61 15.03 -18.80
C SER A 319 -2.89 16.38 -18.79
N LEU A 320 -2.22 16.79 -17.70
CA LEU A 320 -1.59 18.10 -17.54
C LEU A 320 -0.64 18.48 -18.70
N ILE A 321 0.32 17.60 -19.06
CA ILE A 321 1.26 17.89 -20.15
C ILE A 321 0.59 17.94 -21.53
N GLY A 322 -0.58 17.33 -21.66
CA GLY A 322 -1.35 17.26 -22.90
C GLY A 322 -2.33 18.40 -23.09
N ILE A 323 -2.43 19.35 -22.16
CA ILE A 323 -3.31 20.51 -22.32
C ILE A 323 -2.73 21.43 -23.41
N LYS A 324 -3.54 21.69 -24.44
CA LYS A 324 -3.21 22.54 -25.58
C LYS A 324 -4.19 23.72 -25.66
N TRP A 325 -3.75 24.85 -26.22
CA TRP A 325 -4.57 26.04 -26.40
C TRP A 325 -5.76 25.81 -27.35
N GLU A 326 -5.64 24.89 -28.31
CA GLU A 326 -6.76 24.47 -29.19
C GLU A 326 -7.90 23.77 -28.42
N HIS A 327 -7.63 23.33 -27.18
CA HIS A 327 -8.63 22.74 -26.28
C HIS A 327 -9.11 23.72 -25.19
N ALA A 328 -8.70 24.99 -25.26
CA ALA A 328 -9.18 26.03 -24.37
C ALA A 328 -10.68 26.29 -24.59
N ILE A 329 -11.40 26.50 -23.49
CA ILE A 329 -12.81 26.87 -23.50
C ILE A 329 -12.84 28.38 -23.25
N TRP A 330 -13.35 29.12 -24.23
CA TRP A 330 -13.48 30.57 -24.17
C TRP A 330 -14.93 30.96 -23.90
N GLY A 331 -15.11 32.01 -23.10
CA GLY A 331 -16.41 32.62 -22.88
C GLY A 331 -16.80 33.56 -24.01
N VAL A 332 -18.02 34.08 -23.92
CA VAL A 332 -18.61 34.94 -24.95
C VAL A 332 -17.83 36.26 -25.09
N ASN A 333 -17.19 36.73 -24.01
CA ASN A 333 -16.40 37.95 -24.01
C ASN A 333 -14.90 37.69 -24.24
N GLY A 334 -14.53 36.49 -24.70
CA GLY A 334 -13.14 36.10 -24.94
C GLY A 334 -12.31 35.92 -23.66
N GLU A 335 -12.96 35.71 -22.52
CA GLU A 335 -12.33 35.26 -21.28
C GLU A 335 -11.99 33.77 -21.36
N LEU A 336 -10.85 33.37 -20.80
CA LEU A 336 -10.53 31.95 -20.65
C LEU A 336 -11.40 31.39 -19.52
N ILE A 337 -12.21 30.37 -19.81
CA ILE A 337 -13.06 29.70 -18.84
C ILE A 337 -12.39 28.44 -18.30
N GLY A 338 -11.61 27.75 -19.14
CA GLY A 338 -10.90 26.55 -18.76
C GLY A 338 -10.50 25.71 -19.97
N PHE A 339 -10.52 24.38 -19.83
CA PHE A 339 -9.94 23.46 -20.81
C PHE A 339 -10.72 22.15 -20.93
N LYS A 340 -10.72 21.59 -22.14
CA LYS A 340 -11.02 20.17 -22.38
C LYS A 340 -9.75 19.35 -22.17
N VAL A 341 -9.80 18.35 -21.30
CA VAL A 341 -8.67 17.52 -20.91
C VAL A 341 -8.97 16.06 -21.22
N TYR A 342 -8.24 15.48 -22.18
CA TYR A 342 -8.30 14.04 -22.43
C TYR A 342 -7.48 13.27 -21.38
N GLU A 343 -8.06 12.22 -20.81
CA GLU A 343 -7.41 11.38 -19.80
C GLU A 343 -7.25 9.93 -20.26
N GLU A 344 -6.01 9.52 -20.50
CA GLU A 344 -5.70 8.18 -21.03
C GLU A 344 -6.14 7.03 -20.11
N LYS A 345 -6.18 7.26 -18.78
CA LYS A 345 -6.61 6.22 -17.84
C LYS A 345 -8.11 5.91 -17.96
N THR A 346 -8.92 6.94 -18.20
CA THR A 346 -10.38 6.84 -18.23
C THR A 346 -10.93 6.84 -19.65
N LYS A 347 -10.10 7.16 -20.65
CA LYS A 347 -10.44 7.23 -22.09
C LYS A 347 -11.58 8.22 -22.36
N LYS A 348 -11.64 9.30 -21.59
CA LYS A 348 -12.68 10.34 -21.65
C LYS A 348 -12.07 11.72 -21.77
N ILE A 349 -12.83 12.63 -22.37
CA ILE A 349 -12.59 14.07 -22.31
C ILE A 349 -13.36 14.62 -21.12
N TRP A 350 -12.65 15.31 -20.24
CA TRP A 350 -13.18 16.01 -19.08
C TRP A 350 -13.14 17.50 -19.34
N GLU A 351 -14.08 18.23 -18.80
CA GLU A 351 -14.21 19.66 -19.05
C GLU A 351 -14.06 20.43 -17.74
N LEU A 352 -13.09 21.35 -17.73
CA LEU A 352 -13.02 22.42 -16.74
C LEU A 352 -13.75 23.62 -17.34
N ARG A 353 -14.99 23.85 -16.92
CA ARG A 353 -15.86 24.96 -17.36
C ARG A 353 -16.13 25.98 -16.26
N ILE A 354 -15.68 25.70 -15.04
CA ILE A 354 -15.91 26.55 -13.88
C ILE A 354 -14.52 26.96 -13.37
N SER A 355 -14.21 28.25 -13.40
CA SER A 355 -13.01 28.83 -12.78
C SER A 355 -13.16 28.84 -11.26
N TRP A 356 -13.20 27.65 -10.65
CA TRP A 356 -13.56 27.45 -9.26
C TRP A 356 -12.41 27.73 -8.29
N LEU A 357 -11.16 27.65 -8.74
CA LEU A 357 -9.99 27.78 -7.87
C LEU A 357 -9.60 29.24 -7.66
N ASP A 358 -9.37 29.98 -8.76
CA ASP A 358 -8.94 31.38 -8.73
C ASP A 358 -9.16 32.05 -10.08
N LYS A 359 -9.85 33.19 -10.11
CA LYS A 359 -10.12 33.93 -11.34
C LYS A 359 -8.84 34.54 -11.94
N GLU A 360 -7.92 35.01 -11.09
CA GLU A 360 -6.66 35.62 -11.55
C GLU A 360 -5.78 34.61 -12.31
N LEU A 361 -5.93 33.31 -12.03
CA LEU A 361 -5.24 32.26 -12.78
C LEU A 361 -5.58 32.32 -14.27
N HIS A 362 -6.87 32.46 -14.60
CA HIS A 362 -7.34 32.47 -15.99
C HIS A 362 -6.92 33.75 -16.71
N GLU A 363 -6.90 34.89 -16.01
CA GLU A 363 -6.38 36.16 -16.53
C GLU A 363 -4.89 36.06 -16.88
N GLU A 364 -4.08 35.49 -15.99
CA GLU A 364 -2.66 35.28 -16.24
C GLU A 364 -2.42 34.27 -17.37
N LEU A 365 -3.19 33.17 -17.42
CA LEU A 365 -3.10 32.19 -18.52
C LEU A 365 -3.50 32.81 -19.86
N LYS A 366 -4.47 33.73 -19.89
CA LYS A 366 -4.82 34.48 -21.11
C LYS A 366 -3.65 35.32 -21.62
N LYS A 367 -2.92 36.02 -20.75
CA LYS A 367 -1.69 36.75 -21.15
C LYS A 367 -0.63 35.81 -21.75
N VAL A 368 -0.46 34.63 -21.15
CA VAL A 368 0.45 33.60 -21.68
C VAL A 368 -0.01 33.10 -23.05
N TYR A 369 -1.32 32.91 -23.26
CA TYR A 369 -1.90 32.52 -24.55
C TYR A 369 -1.67 33.57 -25.64
N GLU A 370 -1.90 34.85 -25.36
CA GLU A 370 -1.68 35.95 -26.32
C GLU A 370 -0.21 36.02 -26.77
N TRP A 371 0.73 35.73 -25.87
CA TRP A 371 2.14 35.60 -26.21
C TRP A 371 2.46 34.32 -27.00
N ALA A 372 1.86 33.19 -26.60
CA ALA A 372 2.14 31.88 -27.20
C ALA A 372 1.57 31.73 -28.61
N SER A 373 0.38 32.26 -28.86
CA SER A 373 -0.31 32.24 -30.16
C SER A 373 0.53 32.93 -31.24
N LYS A 374 1.14 34.08 -30.93
CA LYS A 374 2.09 34.79 -31.82
C LYS A 374 3.33 33.97 -32.18
N LYS A 375 3.64 32.93 -31.40
CA LYS A 375 4.81 32.05 -31.58
C LYS A 375 4.43 30.64 -32.05
N GLY A 376 3.15 30.37 -32.31
CA GLY A 376 2.67 29.05 -32.75
C GLY A 376 2.87 27.94 -31.73
N ILE A 377 3.00 28.26 -30.43
CA ILE A 377 3.17 27.25 -29.37
C ILE A 377 1.79 26.73 -28.96
N LYS A 378 1.54 25.43 -29.09
CA LYS A 378 0.25 24.81 -28.77
C LYS A 378 0.11 24.42 -27.30
N SER A 379 1.17 23.95 -26.66
CA SER A 379 1.18 23.39 -25.30
C SER A 379 1.12 24.49 -24.24
N VAL A 380 0.11 24.42 -23.37
CA VAL A 380 -0.07 25.39 -22.27
C VAL A 380 1.12 25.36 -21.31
N VAL A 381 1.56 24.17 -20.91
CA VAL A 381 2.70 24.00 -20.00
C VAL A 381 3.97 24.58 -20.61
N LYS A 382 4.24 24.28 -21.90
CA LYS A 382 5.41 24.82 -22.60
C LYS A 382 5.33 26.35 -22.71
N SER A 383 4.14 26.90 -23.02
CA SER A 383 3.93 28.34 -23.09
C SER A 383 4.26 29.04 -21.78
N ILE A 384 3.80 28.52 -20.63
CA ILE A 384 4.10 29.10 -19.31
C ILE A 384 5.62 29.08 -19.05
N LEU A 385 6.28 27.95 -19.28
CA LEU A 385 7.73 27.83 -19.06
C LEU A 385 8.53 28.81 -19.92
N LEU A 386 8.15 28.98 -21.18
CA LEU A 386 8.86 29.87 -22.09
C LEU A 386 8.54 31.34 -21.84
N TYR A 387 7.29 31.68 -21.48
CA TYR A 387 6.87 33.04 -21.15
C TYR A 387 7.68 33.62 -19.98
N TYR A 388 7.94 32.81 -18.95
CA TYR A 388 8.77 33.20 -17.81
C TYR A 388 10.28 32.99 -18.02
N GLY A 389 10.70 32.54 -19.21
CA GLY A 389 12.12 32.38 -19.56
C GLY A 389 12.84 31.27 -18.79
N ILE A 390 12.13 30.21 -18.38
CA ILE A 390 12.71 29.16 -17.54
C ILE A 390 13.78 28.39 -18.32
N ASN A 391 15.00 28.34 -17.77
CA ASN A 391 16.20 27.69 -18.32
C ASN A 391 16.70 28.22 -19.69
N GLY A 392 16.14 29.32 -20.23
CA GLY A 392 16.59 29.92 -21.50
C GLY A 392 16.50 29.02 -22.74
N ARG A 393 15.76 27.89 -22.65
CA ARG A 393 15.63 26.91 -23.73
C ARG A 393 14.51 27.31 -24.68
N SER A 394 14.67 27.03 -25.98
CA SER A 394 13.58 27.15 -26.97
C SER A 394 12.64 25.95 -27.00
N SER A 395 13.06 24.82 -26.40
CA SER A 395 12.32 23.55 -26.40
C SER A 395 12.33 22.91 -25.01
N TRP A 396 11.24 22.22 -24.70
CA TRP A 396 11.04 21.49 -23.46
C TRP A 396 10.59 20.08 -23.76
N SER A 397 11.45 19.09 -23.49
CA SER A 397 11.04 17.70 -23.54
C SER A 397 10.18 17.31 -22.33
N VAL A 398 9.34 16.28 -22.49
CA VAL A 398 8.52 15.72 -21.40
C VAL A 398 9.39 15.35 -20.20
N ASN A 399 10.55 14.73 -20.41
CA ASN A 399 11.47 14.37 -19.32
C ASN A 399 12.06 15.60 -18.61
N SER A 400 12.40 16.66 -19.35
CA SER A 400 12.93 17.91 -18.76
C SER A 400 11.88 18.56 -17.85
N PHE A 401 10.62 18.60 -18.30
CA PHE A 401 9.51 19.09 -17.49
C PHE A 401 9.24 18.22 -16.27
N LYS A 402 9.18 16.89 -16.43
CA LYS A 402 8.99 15.93 -15.32
C LYS A 402 10.00 16.18 -14.19
N ASN A 403 11.28 16.34 -14.55
CA ASN A 403 12.35 16.59 -13.58
C ASN A 403 12.22 17.95 -12.90
N TRP A 404 11.99 19.01 -13.69
CA TRP A 404 11.81 20.37 -13.18
C TRP A 404 10.60 20.46 -12.24
N TYR A 405 9.45 19.94 -12.66
CA TYR A 405 8.21 20.00 -11.90
C TYR A 405 8.27 19.16 -10.63
N SER A 406 8.89 17.97 -10.69
CA SER A 406 9.10 17.13 -9.50
C SER A 406 10.02 17.79 -8.48
N LYS A 407 11.06 18.51 -8.93
CA LYS A 407 11.96 19.28 -8.04
C LYS A 407 11.19 20.39 -7.33
N TRP A 408 10.36 21.14 -8.06
CA TRP A 408 9.55 22.20 -7.47
C TRP A 408 8.45 21.70 -6.55
N CYS A 409 7.80 20.57 -6.88
CA CYS A 409 6.87 19.91 -5.95
C CYS A 409 7.55 19.58 -4.62
N LYS A 410 8.79 19.07 -4.61
CA LYS A 410 9.52 18.78 -3.37
C LYS A 410 9.78 20.05 -2.53
N LYS A 411 10.10 21.17 -3.17
CA LYS A 411 10.32 22.47 -2.49
C LYS A 411 9.09 23.00 -1.77
N LEU A 412 7.88 22.56 -2.12
CA LEU A 412 6.65 22.99 -1.43
C LEU A 412 6.68 22.69 0.07
N ARG A 413 7.38 21.62 0.48
CA ARG A 413 7.53 21.30 1.90
C ARG A 413 8.12 22.46 2.68
N GLU A 414 9.22 23.03 2.19
CA GLU A 414 9.91 24.16 2.81
C GLU A 414 9.11 25.45 2.62
N LEU A 415 8.65 25.74 1.39
CA LEU A 415 7.93 26.98 1.06
C LEU A 415 6.64 27.15 1.87
N LEU A 416 5.92 26.06 2.11
CA LEU A 416 4.63 26.09 2.78
C LEU A 416 4.70 25.65 4.24
N ASN A 417 5.86 25.20 4.73
CA ASN A 417 6.07 24.62 6.06
C ASN A 417 5.21 23.37 6.31
N LEU A 418 5.25 22.41 5.37
CA LEU A 418 4.47 21.18 5.45
C LEU A 418 5.22 20.10 6.25
N PRO A 419 4.52 19.26 7.03
CA PRO A 419 5.16 18.14 7.73
C PRO A 419 5.39 16.91 6.84
N TRP A 420 5.11 17.00 5.54
CA TRP A 420 5.29 15.91 4.57
C TRP A 420 5.91 16.40 3.26
N ASP A 421 6.55 15.49 2.53
CA ASP A 421 7.05 15.79 1.19
C ASP A 421 5.92 15.87 0.17
N MET A 422 6.10 16.73 -0.83
CA MET A 422 5.13 16.91 -1.91
C MET A 422 5.64 16.29 -3.21
N THR A 423 4.74 15.58 -3.88
CA THR A 423 4.96 14.99 -5.21
C THR A 423 3.89 15.51 -6.16
N PRO A 424 4.10 15.44 -7.49
CA PRO A 424 3.06 15.80 -8.45
C PRO A 424 1.71 15.11 -8.16
N HIS A 425 1.75 13.83 -7.75
CA HIS A 425 0.53 13.07 -7.46
C HIS A 425 -0.17 13.52 -6.16
N ARG A 426 0.61 13.96 -5.16
CA ARG A 426 0.06 14.57 -3.94
C ARG A 426 -0.49 15.97 -4.20
N LEU A 427 0.13 16.71 -5.12
CA LEU A 427 -0.35 18.02 -5.56
C LEU A 427 -1.68 17.88 -6.30
N ARG A 428 -1.82 16.88 -7.19
CA ARG A 428 -3.11 16.54 -7.79
C ARG A 428 -4.19 16.26 -6.73
N SER A 429 -3.83 15.59 -5.64
CA SER A 429 -4.77 15.32 -4.54
C SER A 429 -5.35 16.60 -3.92
N ALA A 430 -4.68 17.75 -4.08
CA ALA A 430 -5.17 19.04 -3.62
C ALA A 430 -6.46 19.46 -4.33
N HIS A 431 -6.68 19.01 -5.58
CA HIS A 431 -7.91 19.24 -6.32
C HIS A 431 -9.14 18.84 -5.50
N ILE A 432 -9.19 17.58 -5.08
CA ILE A 432 -10.35 17.01 -4.41
C ILE A 432 -10.43 17.42 -2.93
N SER A 433 -9.30 17.68 -2.26
CA SER A 433 -9.32 18.18 -0.89
C SER A 433 -9.83 19.61 -0.80
N ILE A 434 -9.44 20.48 -1.75
CA ILE A 434 -9.92 21.87 -1.79
C ILE A 434 -11.39 21.89 -2.19
N LEU A 435 -11.83 21.10 -3.18
CA LEU A 435 -13.26 20.98 -3.50
C LEU A 435 -14.09 20.54 -2.28
N ALA A 436 -13.58 19.57 -1.51
CA ALA A 436 -14.23 19.13 -0.27
C ALA A 436 -14.25 20.23 0.81
N GLU A 437 -13.16 20.98 0.96
CA GLU A 437 -13.04 22.12 1.88
C GLU A 437 -14.03 23.24 1.52
N LEU A 438 -14.17 23.52 0.22
CA LEU A 438 -15.12 24.47 -0.36
C LEU A 438 -16.56 23.94 -0.42
N ARG A 439 -16.82 22.77 0.17
CA ARG A 439 -18.16 22.15 0.28
C ARG A 439 -18.81 21.81 -1.06
N ILE A 440 -18.02 21.62 -2.12
CA ILE A 440 -18.54 21.13 -3.39
C ILE A 440 -19.00 19.68 -3.20
N PRO A 441 -20.27 19.32 -3.49
CA PRO A 441 -20.75 17.96 -3.36
C PRO A 441 -19.87 16.96 -4.10
N MET A 442 -19.60 15.81 -3.48
CA MET A 442 -18.73 14.79 -4.05
C MET A 442 -19.27 14.32 -5.40
N GLU A 443 -20.58 14.15 -5.52
CA GLU A 443 -21.27 13.75 -6.75
C GLU A 443 -20.94 14.68 -7.92
N LEU A 444 -20.87 16.00 -7.66
CA LEU A 444 -20.50 16.99 -8.67
C LEU A 444 -19.01 16.91 -8.99
N ALA A 445 -18.15 16.82 -7.98
CA ALA A 445 -16.69 16.73 -8.14
C ALA A 445 -16.23 15.45 -8.86
N LEU A 446 -17.02 14.37 -8.81
CA LEU A 446 -16.70 13.09 -9.46
C LEU A 446 -17.20 12.99 -10.91
N GLN A 447 -18.18 13.80 -11.28
CA GLN A 447 -18.79 13.80 -12.60
C GLN A 447 -18.19 14.86 -13.51
N ASN A 448 -18.46 14.76 -14.81
CA ASN A 448 -18.01 15.75 -15.79
C ASN A 448 -18.94 16.97 -15.81
N THR A 449 -19.04 17.66 -14.67
CA THR A 449 -19.96 18.79 -14.44
C THR A 449 -19.31 20.16 -14.64
N GLY A 450 -18.03 20.19 -15.03
CA GLY A 450 -17.27 21.44 -15.24
C GLY A 450 -16.16 21.70 -14.22
N PHE A 451 -15.96 20.83 -13.22
CA PHE A 451 -14.86 20.95 -12.27
C PHE A 451 -13.54 20.33 -12.75
N GLY A 452 -13.46 19.82 -13.98
CA GLY A 452 -12.26 19.17 -14.51
C GLY A 452 -12.29 17.63 -14.39
N VAL A 453 -11.13 17.01 -14.23
CA VAL A 453 -10.97 15.55 -14.26
C VAL A 453 -11.46 14.92 -12.96
N GLY A 454 -12.61 14.25 -13.04
CA GLY A 454 -13.22 13.54 -11.92
C GLY A 454 -12.42 12.34 -11.39
N TRP A 455 -12.73 11.96 -10.15
CA TRP A 455 -12.14 10.82 -9.45
C TRP A 455 -13.06 9.60 -9.52
N GLU A 456 -12.91 8.76 -10.55
CA GLU A 456 -13.79 7.60 -10.76
C GLU A 456 -13.82 6.57 -9.61
N ASP A 457 -12.81 6.56 -8.73
CA ASP A 457 -12.83 5.74 -7.52
C ASP A 457 -13.41 6.52 -6.33
N ILE A 458 -14.70 6.30 -6.08
CA ILE A 458 -15.47 6.89 -4.98
C ILE A 458 -14.77 6.66 -3.63
N ASN A 459 -14.15 5.49 -3.41
CA ASN A 459 -13.46 5.23 -2.14
C ASN A 459 -12.28 6.18 -1.94
N THR A 460 -11.54 6.46 -3.01
CA THR A 460 -10.40 7.39 -2.96
C THR A 460 -10.87 8.83 -2.71
N ALA A 461 -11.96 9.26 -3.34
CA ALA A 461 -12.52 10.59 -3.11
C ALA A 461 -13.08 10.75 -1.69
N MET A 462 -13.77 9.73 -1.18
CA MET A 462 -14.31 9.68 0.17
C MET A 462 -13.23 9.90 1.24
N LEU A 463 -11.98 9.45 1.02
CA LEU A 463 -10.85 9.72 1.93
C LEU A 463 -10.67 11.23 2.20
N PHE A 464 -10.91 12.09 1.22
CA PHE A 464 -10.71 13.53 1.37
C PHE A 464 -11.92 14.21 2.03
N TYR A 465 -13.13 13.79 1.67
CA TYR A 465 -14.37 14.31 2.25
C TYR A 465 -14.56 13.92 3.71
N LEU A 466 -14.10 12.74 4.13
CA LEU A 466 -14.18 12.27 5.52
C LEU A 466 -13.42 13.16 6.52
N ARG A 467 -12.44 13.96 6.08
CA ARG A 467 -11.79 14.95 6.96
C ARG A 467 -12.77 16.01 7.42
N PHE A 468 -13.62 16.48 6.52
CA PHE A 468 -14.55 17.58 6.77
C PHE A 468 -15.90 17.08 7.31
N SER A 469 -16.23 15.79 7.12
CA SER A 469 -17.55 15.24 7.41
C SER A 469 -17.98 15.43 8.87
N LYS A 470 -17.07 15.41 9.86
CA LYS A 470 -17.44 15.61 11.27
C LYS A 470 -17.95 17.03 11.56
N ASN A 471 -17.29 18.06 11.02
CA ASN A 471 -17.74 19.45 11.17
C ASN A 471 -18.97 19.72 10.29
N LEU A 472 -19.01 19.10 9.10
CA LEU A 472 -20.12 19.18 8.16
C LEU A 472 -21.42 18.60 8.70
N ILE A 473 -21.40 17.55 9.52
CA ILE A 473 -22.64 16.97 10.08
C ILE A 473 -23.40 18.03 10.89
N ASN A 474 -22.72 18.78 11.75
CA ASN A 474 -23.38 19.83 12.55
C ASN A 474 -23.89 20.97 11.67
N ASP A 475 -23.11 21.40 10.68
CA ASP A 475 -23.52 22.45 9.74
C ASP A 475 -24.73 22.02 8.88
N TYR A 476 -24.75 20.77 8.41
CA TYR A 476 -25.88 20.23 7.66
C TYR A 476 -27.13 20.09 8.51
N LEU A 477 -27.00 19.67 9.78
CA LEU A 477 -28.13 19.64 10.71
C LEU A 477 -28.68 21.05 10.94
N ASN A 478 -27.81 22.04 11.16
CA ASN A 478 -28.21 23.43 11.32
C ASN A 478 -28.89 23.99 10.06
N GLU A 479 -28.38 23.72 8.87
CA GLU A 479 -28.99 24.17 7.63
C GLU A 479 -30.32 23.45 7.35
N ALA A 480 -30.41 22.16 7.67
CA ALA A 480 -31.66 21.41 7.57
C ALA A 480 -32.74 22.00 8.48
N GLU A 481 -32.41 22.40 9.72
CA GLU A 481 -33.36 23.09 10.61
C GLU A 481 -33.81 24.45 10.04
N LYS A 482 -32.90 25.23 9.44
CA LYS A 482 -33.28 26.48 8.75
C LYS A 482 -34.21 26.24 7.56
N ILE A 483 -33.97 25.19 6.78
CA ILE A 483 -34.82 24.82 5.65
C ILE A 483 -36.21 24.40 6.16
N LYS A 484 -36.28 23.59 7.22
CA LYS A 484 -37.54 23.22 7.86
C LYS A 484 -38.30 24.45 8.33
N ALA A 485 -37.64 25.39 9.01
CA ALA A 485 -38.25 26.64 9.46
C ALA A 485 -38.84 27.44 8.28
N ARG A 486 -38.07 27.62 7.20
CA ARG A 486 -38.55 28.30 5.97
C ARG A 486 -39.71 27.59 5.28
N ILE A 487 -39.77 26.26 5.36
CA ILE A 487 -40.89 25.49 4.81
C ILE A 487 -42.13 25.66 5.71
N MET A 488 -41.96 25.64 7.04
CA MET A 488 -43.03 25.90 7.99
C MET A 488 -43.59 27.32 7.89
N GLU A 489 -42.77 28.33 7.60
CA GLU A 489 -43.22 29.70 7.34
C GLU A 489 -44.04 29.84 6.04
N LYS A 490 -43.95 28.86 5.14
CA LYS A 490 -44.66 28.84 3.84
C LYS A 490 -45.95 28.01 3.87
N ILE A 491 -46.19 27.27 4.95
CA ILE A 491 -47.43 26.51 5.21
C ILE A 491 -48.26 27.34 6.17
#